data_AF-A0A1J1JG20-F1
#
_entry.id   AF-A0A1J1JG20-F1
#
_cell.length_a   1.000
_cell.length_b   1.000
_cell.length_c   1.000
_cell.angle_alpha   90.00
_cell.angle_beta   90.00
_cell.angle_gamma   90.00
#
_symmetry.space_group_name_H-M   'P 1'
#
loop_
_entity.id
_entity.type
_entity.pdbx_description
1 polymer ?
#
loop_
_entity_poly.entity_id
_entity_poly.type
_entity_poly.pdbx_seq_one_letter_code
_entity_poly.pdbx_strand_id
1 'polypeptide(L)'
;MSLDITFYSKNGEAPATIEFSEQFYERLIKSDFVEIGKRHKLELIIDDEKTEIDAIDLDKGKITNRQRLIDFLKEVIVEESLNMIERLGDSPSKEEYKSQTSALRIFQKILQCLKNPQYTYIEY
;
A
#
# COMPACT_ATOMS: atom_id res chain seq x y z
N MET A 1 17.58 1.27 5.53
CA MET A 1 16.58 0.27 5.14
C MET A 1 15.54 1.02 4.33
N SER A 2 15.18 0.56 3.13
CA SER A 2 13.94 1.03 2.50
C SER A 2 12.77 0.45 3.31
N LEU A 3 11.71 1.24 3.44
CA LEU A 3 10.44 0.75 3.95
C LEU A 3 9.54 0.71 2.73
N ASP A 4 9.14 -0.49 2.36
CA ASP A 4 8.44 -0.76 1.12
C ASP A 4 7.26 -1.70 1.34
N ILE A 5 6.27 -1.55 0.46
CA ILE A 5 5.20 -2.54 0.29
C ILE A 5 5.45 -3.21 -1.05
N THR A 6 5.51 -4.54 -1.05
CA THR A 6 5.65 -5.32 -2.28
C THR A 6 4.39 -6.12 -2.57
N PHE A 7 3.94 -6.04 -3.81
CA PHE A 7 2.79 -6.80 -4.34
C PHE A 7 3.28 -7.91 -5.25
N TYR A 8 2.82 -9.14 -4.99
CA TYR A 8 3.22 -10.33 -5.75
C TYR A 8 2.06 -10.92 -6.53
N SER A 9 2.34 -11.38 -7.74
CA SER A 9 1.42 -12.19 -8.55
C SER A 9 1.57 -13.68 -8.22
N LYS A 10 0.56 -14.49 -8.55
CA LYS A 10 0.68 -15.97 -8.53
C LYS A 10 1.39 -16.54 -9.76
N ASN A 11 1.56 -15.75 -10.82
CA ASN A 11 1.89 -16.24 -12.17
C ASN A 11 3.33 -15.95 -12.60
N GLY A 12 4.24 -15.65 -11.65
CA GLY A 12 5.62 -15.32 -11.97
C GLY A 12 5.81 -13.96 -12.66
N GLU A 13 4.77 -13.11 -12.69
CA GLU A 13 4.93 -11.72 -13.12
C GLU A 13 5.72 -10.93 -12.07
N ALA A 14 6.50 -9.96 -12.56
CA ALA A 14 7.36 -9.14 -11.72
C ALA A 14 6.58 -8.46 -10.58
N PRO A 15 7.14 -8.47 -9.36
CA PRO A 15 6.52 -7.80 -8.23
C PRO A 15 6.48 -6.29 -8.43
N ALA A 16 5.50 -5.63 -7.80
CA ALA A 16 5.47 -4.17 -7.71
C ALA A 16 5.84 -3.72 -6.31
N THR A 17 6.97 -3.04 -6.20
CA THR A 17 7.48 -2.48 -4.95
C THR A 17 7.20 -0.99 -4.88
N ILE A 18 6.60 -0.54 -3.78
CA ILE A 18 6.33 0.86 -3.49
C ILE A 18 7.18 1.28 -2.30
N GLU A 19 8.23 2.06 -2.57
CA GLU A 19 9.05 2.67 -1.53
C GLU A 19 8.38 3.92 -0.94
N PHE A 20 8.55 4.11 0.37
CA PHE A 20 8.07 5.30 1.07
C PHE A 20 8.99 5.70 2.22
N SER A 21 8.75 6.89 2.77
CA SER A 21 9.54 7.43 3.88
C SER A 21 9.22 6.73 5.21
N GLU A 22 10.14 6.79 6.15
CA GLU A 22 9.96 6.31 7.53
C GLU A 22 8.74 6.95 8.21
N GLN A 23 8.55 8.25 8.00
CA GLN A 23 7.37 8.95 8.51
C GLN A 23 6.06 8.36 7.96
N PHE A 24 6.03 7.96 6.68
CA PHE A 24 4.85 7.33 6.11
C PHE A 24 4.64 5.93 6.70
N TYR A 25 5.70 5.14 6.81
CA TYR A 25 5.64 3.81 7.41
C TYR A 25 5.11 3.86 8.84
N GLU A 26 5.63 4.77 9.67
CA GLU A 26 5.16 4.93 11.05
C GLU A 26 3.67 5.22 11.13
N ARG A 27 3.15 6.07 10.24
CA ARG A 27 1.72 6.36 10.15
C ARG A 27 0.94 5.11 9.76
N LEU A 28 1.45 4.36 8.80
CA LEU A 28 0.81 3.14 8.30
C LEU A 28 0.75 2.05 9.37
N ILE A 29 1.86 1.80 10.10
CA ILE A 29 1.91 0.74 11.11
C ILE A 29 1.10 1.06 12.38
N LYS A 30 0.82 2.35 12.63
CA LYS A 30 -0.04 2.82 13.72
C LYS A 30 -1.52 2.89 13.32
N SER A 31 -1.86 2.54 12.08
CA SER A 31 -3.22 2.58 11.56
C SER A 31 -3.84 1.19 11.47
N ASP A 32 -5.16 1.13 11.27
CA ASP A 32 -5.93 -0.10 11.08
C ASP A 32 -5.44 -0.96 9.90
N PHE A 33 -4.59 -0.41 9.01
CA PHE A 33 -3.93 -1.14 7.95
C PHE A 33 -3.30 -2.45 8.43
N VAL A 34 -2.59 -2.42 9.58
CA VAL A 34 -1.88 -3.61 10.09
C VAL A 34 -2.79 -4.71 10.62
N GLU A 35 -4.05 -4.36 10.91
CA GLU A 35 -5.05 -5.30 11.40
C GLU A 35 -5.77 -6.05 10.25
N ILE A 36 -5.53 -5.63 9.01
CA ILE A 36 -6.21 -6.17 7.85
C ILE A 36 -5.45 -7.38 7.29
N GLY A 37 -5.96 -8.56 7.67
CA GLY A 37 -5.47 -9.83 7.18
C GLY A 37 -4.40 -10.42 8.08
N LYS A 38 -4.11 -11.71 7.88
CA LYS A 38 -3.04 -12.40 8.61
C LYS A 38 -1.93 -12.71 7.63
N ARG A 39 -0.71 -12.32 7.99
CA ARG A 39 0.51 -12.73 7.29
C ARG A 39 0.71 -14.23 7.44
N HIS A 40 1.20 -14.85 6.39
CA HIS A 40 1.58 -16.24 6.41
C HIS A 40 2.73 -16.46 5.43
N LYS A 41 3.61 -17.40 5.82
CA LYS A 41 4.70 -17.86 4.97
C LYS A 41 4.15 -18.52 3.72
N LEU A 42 4.62 -18.07 2.57
CA LEU A 42 4.23 -18.51 1.24
C LEU A 42 5.48 -18.75 0.41
N GLU A 43 5.49 -19.86 -0.35
CA GLU A 43 6.52 -20.11 -1.36
C GLU A 43 5.99 -19.63 -2.72
N LEU A 44 6.68 -18.66 -3.32
CA LEU A 44 6.40 -18.16 -4.67
C LEU A 44 7.57 -18.45 -5.60
N ILE A 45 7.28 -18.54 -6.90
CA ILE A 45 8.30 -18.54 -7.94
C ILE A 45 8.42 -17.12 -8.47
N ILE A 46 9.58 -16.50 -8.25
CA ILE A 46 9.92 -15.15 -8.71
C ILE A 46 11.22 -15.29 -9.51
N ASP A 47 11.22 -14.83 -10.76
CA ASP A 47 12.39 -14.94 -11.65
C ASP A 47 12.97 -16.38 -11.74
N ASP A 48 12.08 -17.38 -11.85
CA ASP A 48 12.38 -18.82 -11.87
C ASP A 48 13.03 -19.37 -10.57
N GLU A 49 13.14 -18.56 -9.52
CA GLU A 49 13.63 -18.96 -8.20
C GLU A 49 12.49 -19.10 -7.19
N LYS A 50 12.59 -20.12 -6.32
CA LYS A 50 11.66 -20.30 -5.20
C LYS A 50 12.03 -19.35 -4.06
N THR A 51 11.12 -18.44 -3.73
CA THR A 51 11.28 -17.46 -2.65
C THR A 51 10.21 -17.68 -1.60
N GLU A 52 10.61 -17.76 -0.32
CA GLU A 52 9.69 -17.73 0.82
C GLU A 52 9.44 -16.26 1.21
N ILE A 53 8.18 -15.86 1.27
CA ILE A 53 7.73 -14.52 1.69
C ILE A 53 6.74 -14.62 2.86
N ASP A 54 6.63 -13.58 3.69
CA ASP A 54 5.61 -13.51 4.75
C ASP A 54 4.54 -12.46 4.40
N ALA A 55 3.50 -12.90 3.70
CA ALA A 55 2.55 -11.99 3.05
C ALA A 55 1.10 -12.26 3.42
N ILE A 56 0.25 -11.26 3.16
CA ILE A 56 -1.20 -11.37 3.26
C ILE A 56 -1.76 -11.80 1.91
N ASP A 57 -2.60 -12.83 1.92
CA ASP A 57 -3.40 -13.24 0.76
C ASP A 57 -4.56 -12.26 0.60
N LEU A 58 -4.52 -11.50 -0.49
CA LEU A 58 -5.48 -10.44 -0.81
C LEU A 58 -6.88 -10.99 -1.04
N ASP A 59 -7.02 -12.21 -1.55
CA ASP A 59 -8.32 -12.77 -1.95
C ASP A 59 -8.92 -13.70 -0.86
N LYS A 60 -8.24 -13.84 0.27
CA LYS A 60 -8.70 -14.65 1.41
C LYS A 60 -9.82 -13.96 2.20
N GLY A 61 -10.83 -14.75 2.58
CA GLY A 61 -11.96 -14.32 3.42
C GLY A 61 -13.26 -14.10 2.64
N LYS A 62 -14.40 -14.03 3.34
CA LYS A 62 -15.72 -13.76 2.73
C LYS A 62 -15.82 -12.32 2.22
N ILE A 63 -15.36 -11.38 3.06
CA ILE A 63 -14.95 -10.05 2.62
C ILE A 63 -13.43 -10.16 2.48
N THR A 64 -12.93 -10.05 1.26
CA THR A 64 -11.53 -10.29 0.96
C THR A 64 -10.65 -9.25 1.64
N ASN A 65 -9.41 -9.62 2.00
CA ASN A 65 -8.45 -8.66 2.54
C ASN A 65 -8.23 -7.48 1.58
N ARG A 66 -8.25 -7.74 0.27
CA ARG A 66 -8.24 -6.71 -0.79
C ARG A 66 -9.35 -5.69 -0.59
N GLN A 67 -10.59 -6.14 -0.42
CA GLN A 67 -11.73 -5.24 -0.25
C GLN A 67 -11.57 -4.40 1.02
N ARG A 68 -11.18 -5.04 2.14
CA ARG A 68 -10.93 -4.34 3.41
C ARG A 68 -9.82 -3.28 3.29
N LEU A 69 -8.71 -3.61 2.64
CA LEU A 69 -7.60 -2.69 2.38
C LEU A 69 -8.02 -1.53 1.46
N ILE A 70 -8.80 -1.81 0.42
CA ILE A 70 -9.33 -0.79 -0.50
C ILE A 70 -10.23 0.19 0.26
N ASP A 71 -11.11 -0.30 1.13
CA ASP A 71 -12.04 0.55 1.85
C ASP A 71 -11.31 1.42 2.88
N PHE A 72 -10.37 0.84 3.64
CA PHE A 72 -9.45 1.59 4.49
C PHE A 72 -8.72 2.71 3.72
N LEU A 73 -8.12 2.38 2.57
CA LEU A 73 -7.37 3.38 1.79
C LEU A 73 -8.27 4.48 1.24
N LYS A 74 -9.51 4.19 0.86
CA LYS A 74 -10.45 5.23 0.41
C LYS A 74 -10.73 6.23 1.53
N GLU A 75 -10.96 5.75 2.74
CA GLU A 75 -11.21 6.60 3.91
C GLU A 75 -9.98 7.46 4.22
N VAL A 76 -8.80 6.85 4.31
CA VAL A 76 -7.53 7.56 4.56
C VAL A 76 -7.21 8.57 3.45
N ILE A 77 -7.48 8.24 2.18
CA ILE A 77 -7.29 9.18 1.07
C ILE A 77 -8.21 10.38 1.21
N VAL A 78 -9.47 10.19 1.62
CA VAL A 78 -10.40 11.31 1.83
C VAL A 78 -9.89 12.19 2.97
N GLU A 79 -9.54 11.61 4.11
CA GLU A 79 -9.00 12.35 5.26
C GLU A 79 -7.72 13.11 4.91
N GLU A 80 -6.75 12.45 4.26
CA GLU A 80 -5.49 13.08 3.86
C GLU A 80 -5.72 14.16 2.80
N SER A 81 -6.72 14.01 1.93
CA SER A 81 -7.08 15.04 0.95
C SER A 81 -7.65 16.28 1.61
N LEU A 82 -8.50 16.12 2.64
CA LEU A 82 -9.02 17.24 3.42
C LEU A 82 -7.89 17.97 4.17
N ASN A 83 -7.05 17.21 4.89
CA ASN A 83 -5.88 17.74 5.58
C ASN A 83 -4.92 18.48 4.63
N MET A 84 -4.71 17.95 3.43
CA MET A 84 -3.88 18.59 2.41
C MET A 84 -4.47 19.93 1.97
N ILE A 85 -5.78 20.00 1.71
CA ILE A 85 -6.44 21.25 1.29
C ILE A 85 -6.31 22.32 2.37
N GLU A 86 -6.53 21.96 3.65
CA GLU A 86 -6.38 22.89 4.77
C GLU A 86 -4.94 23.41 4.91
N ARG A 87 -3.94 22.55 4.70
CA ARG A 87 -2.51 22.91 4.83
C ARG A 87 -1.98 23.72 3.65
N LEU A 88 -2.48 23.49 2.43
CA LEU A 88 -2.02 24.19 1.23
C LEU A 88 -2.54 25.63 1.16
N GLY A 89 -3.72 25.90 1.71
CA GLY A 89 -4.38 27.19 1.56
C GLY A 89 -4.59 27.57 0.08
N ASP A 90 -4.65 28.87 -0.21
CA ASP A 90 -5.04 29.35 -1.54
C ASP A 90 -3.88 29.44 -2.55
N SER A 91 -2.63 29.50 -2.10
CA SER A 91 -1.47 29.74 -2.97
C SER A 91 -0.18 29.10 -2.44
N PRO A 92 -0.11 27.76 -2.38
CA PRO A 92 1.08 27.06 -1.92
C PRO A 92 2.25 27.22 -2.89
N SER A 93 3.46 27.24 -2.35
CA SER A 93 4.67 27.09 -3.14
C SER A 93 4.77 25.68 -3.73
N LYS A 94 5.64 25.51 -4.73
CA LYS A 94 5.91 24.20 -5.35
C LYS A 94 6.45 23.18 -4.34
N GLU A 95 7.22 23.62 -3.36
CA GLU A 95 7.79 22.75 -2.32
C GLU A 95 6.72 22.30 -1.32
N GLU A 96 5.88 23.23 -0.87
CA GLU A 96 4.71 22.91 -0.04
C GLU A 96 3.78 21.94 -0.74
N TYR A 97 3.45 22.19 -2.02
CA TYR A 97 2.64 21.27 -2.80
C TYR A 97 3.23 19.86 -2.87
N LYS A 98 4.54 19.73 -3.15
CA LYS A 98 5.20 18.42 -3.17
C LYS A 98 5.17 17.73 -1.82
N SER A 99 5.47 18.47 -0.75
CA SER A 99 5.49 17.95 0.61
C SER A 99 4.10 17.44 1.01
N GLN A 100 3.06 18.26 0.84
CA GLN A 100 1.70 17.93 1.26
C GLN A 100 1.03 16.87 0.36
N THR A 101 1.46 16.71 -0.90
CA THR A 101 0.91 15.66 -1.80
C THR A 101 1.63 14.33 -1.72
N SER A 102 2.76 14.24 -1.01
CA SER A 102 3.63 13.05 -1.02
C SER A 102 2.92 11.79 -0.50
N ALA A 103 2.28 11.86 0.66
CA ALA A 103 1.55 10.74 1.25
C ALA A 103 0.37 10.28 0.38
N LEU A 104 -0.41 11.22 -0.15
CA LEU A 104 -1.53 10.92 -1.06
C LEU A 104 -1.07 10.16 -2.30
N ARG A 105 0.08 10.52 -2.88
CA ARG A 105 0.64 9.79 -4.04
C ARG A 105 0.96 8.34 -3.67
N ILE A 106 1.48 8.09 -2.48
CA ILE A 106 1.77 6.72 -2.03
C ILE A 106 0.48 5.94 -1.79
N PHE A 107 -0.49 6.50 -1.07
CA PHE A 107 -1.80 5.84 -0.87
C PHE A 107 -2.48 5.49 -2.21
N GLN A 108 -2.42 6.41 -3.19
CA GLN A 108 -2.96 6.16 -4.52
C GLN A 108 -2.22 5.04 -5.26
N LYS A 109 -0.88 4.94 -5.15
CA LYS A 109 -0.12 3.82 -5.72
C LYS A 109 -0.52 2.49 -5.10
N ILE A 110 -0.63 2.42 -3.77
CA ILE A 110 -1.07 1.20 -3.06
C ILE A 110 -2.49 0.82 -3.53
N LEU A 111 -3.40 1.80 -3.63
CA LEU A 111 -4.76 1.57 -4.11
C LEU A 111 -4.80 1.06 -5.57
N GLN A 112 -3.92 1.57 -6.44
CA GLN A 112 -3.80 1.09 -7.82
C GLN A 112 -3.34 -0.37 -7.87
N CYS A 113 -2.34 -0.76 -7.07
CA CYS A 113 -1.91 -2.14 -6.96
C CYS A 113 -3.04 -3.04 -6.43
N LEU A 114 -3.76 -2.64 -5.38
CA LEU A 114 -4.88 -3.42 -4.86
C LEU A 114 -6.03 -3.60 -5.86
N LYS A 115 -6.25 -2.63 -6.75
CA LYS A 115 -7.23 -2.72 -7.84
C LYS A 115 -6.77 -3.60 -9.00
N ASN A 116 -5.47 -3.88 -9.11
CA ASN A 116 -4.97 -4.82 -10.11
C ASN A 116 -5.25 -6.26 -9.64
N PRO A 117 -6.11 -7.03 -10.35
CA PRO A 117 -6.42 -8.40 -9.96
C PRO A 117 -5.25 -9.38 -10.14
N GLN A 118 -4.19 -9.01 -10.87
CA GLN A 118 -3.00 -9.85 -11.03
C GLN A 118 -2.23 -10.06 -9.72
N TYR A 119 -2.19 -9.05 -8.85
CA TYR A 119 -1.53 -9.16 -7.55
C TYR A 119 -2.42 -9.93 -6.60
N THR A 120 -1.90 -10.98 -5.98
CA THR A 120 -2.63 -11.83 -5.04
C THR A 120 -2.08 -11.74 -3.62
N TYR A 121 -0.86 -11.24 -3.45
CA TYR A 121 -0.22 -11.14 -2.14
C TYR A 121 0.38 -9.75 -1.92
N ILE A 122 0.46 -9.34 -0.65
CA ILE A 122 1.08 -8.09 -0.20
C ILE A 122 2.00 -8.33 1.01
N GLU A 123 3.20 -7.77 0.98
CA GLU A 123 4.23 -7.81 2.04
C GLU A 123 4.66 -6.38 2.43
N TYR A 124 4.91 -6.14 3.73
CA TYR A 124 5.33 -4.84 4.30
C TYR A 124 5.81 -4.90 5.76
#